data_AF-A0A1S2HFM9-F1
#
_entry.id   AF-A0A1S2HFM9-F1
#
_cell.length_a   1.000
_cell.length_b   1.000
_cell.length_c   1.000
_cell.angle_alpha   90.00
_cell.angle_beta   90.00
_cell.angle_gamma   90.00
#
_symmetry.space_group_name_H-M   'P 1'
#
loop_
_entity.id
_entity.type
_entity.pdbx_description
1 polymer ?
#
loop_
_entity_poly.entity_id
_entity_poly.type
_entity_poly.pdbx_seq_one_letter_code
_entity_poly.pdbx_strand_id
1 'polypeptide(L)'
;MLPAVKAYRWVKASDEIVGSPSTKKDLTERYTDALAQVALRTLHEVFEADRRGIVRSISLEVGPATKDPATGLDRFFPLVAVGASREQFIGFDLSAVVPVATLQHLGAAVSKNAVALSVIDPGGVRRS
;
A
#
# COMPACT_ATOMS: atom_id res chain seq x y z
N MET A 1 -7.36 -10.06 -6.21
CA MET A 1 -8.70 -9.55 -5.84
C MET A 1 -8.83 -9.49 -4.33
N LEU A 2 -9.47 -8.47 -3.78
CA LEU A 2 -9.81 -8.41 -2.35
C LEU A 2 -11.12 -9.17 -2.09
N PRO A 3 -11.25 -9.91 -0.98
CA PRO A 3 -12.46 -10.66 -0.67
C PRO A 3 -13.69 -9.77 -0.55
N ALA A 4 -14.74 -10.09 -1.33
CA ALA A 4 -16.02 -9.39 -1.28
C ALA A 4 -16.85 -9.70 -0.01
N VAL A 5 -16.47 -10.74 0.73
CA VAL A 5 -17.09 -11.16 1.99
C VAL A 5 -16.09 -10.98 3.12
N LYS A 6 -16.47 -10.27 4.19
CA LYS A 6 -15.58 -9.98 5.31
C LYS A 6 -15.65 -10.99 6.44
N ALA A 7 -16.77 -11.72 6.56
CA ALA A 7 -16.98 -12.73 7.58
C ALA A 7 -18.08 -13.70 7.15
N TYR A 8 -18.03 -14.92 7.67
CA TYR A 8 -19.09 -15.91 7.55
C TYR A 8 -19.64 -16.22 8.94
N ARG A 9 -20.96 -16.42 9.05
CA ARG A 9 -21.60 -16.86 10.28
C ARG A 9 -22.59 -17.98 10.00
N TRP A 10 -22.71 -18.92 10.93
CA TRP A 10 -23.74 -19.94 10.87
C TRP A 10 -25.05 -19.43 11.49
N VAL A 11 -26.17 -19.71 10.83
CA VAL A 11 -27.52 -19.32 11.26
C VAL A 11 -28.29 -20.59 11.64
N LYS A 12 -28.36 -20.87 12.94
CA LYS A 12 -28.99 -22.08 13.50
C LYS A 12 -30.44 -22.31 13.06
N ALA A 13 -31.21 -21.24 12.85
CA ALA A 13 -32.62 -21.35 12.49
C ALA A 13 -32.86 -21.88 11.07
N SER A 14 -31.96 -21.56 10.14
CA SER A 14 -32.01 -22.04 8.74
C SER A 14 -30.98 -23.12 8.43
N ASP A 15 -30.06 -23.40 9.36
CA ASP A 15 -28.90 -24.26 9.17
C ASP A 15 -27.99 -23.84 8.00
N GLU A 16 -27.83 -22.53 7.80
CA GLU A 16 -27.08 -21.96 6.68
C GLU A 16 -25.83 -21.18 7.12
N ILE A 17 -24.81 -21.15 6.25
CA ILE A 17 -23.65 -20.26 6.39
C ILE A 17 -23.90 -19.00 5.56
N VAL A 18 -24.03 -17.86 6.23
CA VAL A 18 -24.31 -16.57 5.60
C VAL A 18 -23.05 -15.70 5.62
N GLY A 19 -22.68 -15.19 4.44
CA GLY A 19 -21.59 -14.24 4.28
C GLY A 19 -22.03 -12.80 4.55
N SER A 20 -21.21 -12.04 5.27
CA SER A 20 -21.37 -10.59 5.43
C SER A 20 -20.54 -9.86 4.38
N PRO A 21 -21.14 -9.00 3.52
CA PRO A 21 -20.39 -8.31 2.47
C PRO A 21 -19.40 -7.30 3.07
N SER A 22 -18.25 -7.16 2.40
CA SER A 22 -17.30 -6.09 2.64
C SER A 22 -17.91 -4.76 2.16
N THR A 23 -17.84 -3.71 2.98
CA THR A 23 -18.23 -2.38 2.51
C THR A 23 -17.16 -1.83 1.55
N LYS A 24 -17.53 -0.83 0.73
CA LYS A 24 -16.54 -0.14 -0.11
C LYS A 24 -15.41 0.46 0.72
N LYS A 25 -15.73 0.98 1.91
CA LYS A 25 -14.75 1.50 2.87
C LYS A 25 -13.78 0.39 3.33
N ASP A 26 -14.30 -0.76 3.74
CA ASP A 26 -13.47 -1.90 4.17
C ASP A 26 -12.48 -2.34 3.08
N LEU A 27 -12.93 -2.38 1.82
CA LEU A 27 -12.08 -2.75 0.69
C LEU A 27 -11.00 -1.71 0.42
N THR A 28 -11.36 -0.42 0.43
CA THR A 28 -10.40 0.66 0.24
C THR A 28 -9.36 0.70 1.35
N GLU A 29 -9.77 0.61 2.61
CA GLU A 29 -8.85 0.62 3.75
C GLU A 29 -7.88 -0.57 3.71
N ARG A 30 -8.38 -1.78 3.45
CA ARG A 30 -7.53 -2.97 3.30
C ARG A 30 -6.55 -2.84 2.14
N TYR A 31 -6.97 -2.30 1.00
CA TYR A 31 -6.07 -2.17 -0.14
C TYR A 31 -4.98 -1.12 0.12
N THR A 32 -5.37 0.03 0.66
CA THR A 32 -4.44 1.10 1.03
C THR A 32 -3.43 0.63 2.06
N ASP A 33 -3.87 -0.13 3.07
CA ASP A 33 -2.98 -0.69 4.08
C ASP A 33 -2.00 -1.72 3.48
N ALA A 34 -2.48 -2.60 2.60
CA ALA A 34 -1.61 -3.53 1.88
C ALA A 34 -0.55 -2.82 1.03
N LEU A 35 -0.92 -1.76 0.30
CA LEU A 35 0.04 -0.94 -0.46
C LEU A 35 1.06 -0.27 0.46
N ALA A 36 0.62 0.22 1.63
CA ALA A 36 1.50 0.84 2.60
C ALA A 36 2.51 -0.15 3.18
N GLN A 37 2.05 -1.35 3.55
CA GLN A 37 2.93 -2.43 4.01
C GLN A 37 3.93 -2.85 2.93
N VAL A 38 3.51 -2.99 1.68
CA VAL A 38 4.42 -3.31 0.55
C VAL A 38 5.48 -2.23 0.37
N ALA A 39 5.12 -0.95 0.48
CA ALA A 39 6.08 0.15 0.38
C ALA A 39 7.14 0.07 1.49
N LEU A 40 6.72 -0.08 2.74
CA LEU A 40 7.65 -0.15 3.88
C LEU A 40 8.51 -1.42 3.86
N ARG A 41 7.91 -2.57 3.49
CA ARG A 41 8.63 -3.84 3.33
C ARG A 41 9.73 -3.73 2.29
N THR A 42 9.42 -3.15 1.13
CA THR A 42 10.38 -2.95 0.04
C THR A 42 11.54 -2.04 0.47
N LEU A 43 11.23 -0.91 1.13
CA LEU A 43 12.27 -0.02 1.65
C LEU A 43 13.18 -0.74 2.66
N HIS A 44 12.59 -1.50 3.58
CA HIS A 44 13.33 -2.28 4.58
C HIS A 44 14.25 -3.32 3.91
N GLU A 45 13.72 -4.13 2.99
CA GLU A 45 14.49 -5.19 2.33
C GLU A 45 15.67 -4.63 1.52
N VAL A 46 15.50 -3.50 0.82
CA VAL A 46 16.60 -2.87 0.08
C VAL A 46 17.68 -2.32 1.02
N PHE A 47 17.30 -1.64 2.11
CA PHE A 47 18.27 -1.11 3.07
C PHE A 47 18.97 -2.21 3.89
N GLU A 48 18.28 -3.30 4.21
CA GLU A 48 18.83 -4.47 4.92
C GLU A 48 19.82 -5.24 4.02
N ALA A 49 19.46 -5.47 2.75
CA ALA A 49 20.32 -6.16 1.79
C ALA A 49 21.64 -5.42 1.51
N ASP A 50 21.62 -4.09 1.52
CA ASP A 50 22.83 -3.26 1.38
C ASP A 50 23.60 -3.13 2.71
N ARG A 51 24.29 -4.21 3.08
CA ARG A 51 25.15 -4.29 4.28
C ARG A 51 26.28 -3.27 4.32
N ARG A 52 26.70 -2.75 3.16
CA ARG A 52 27.79 -1.76 3.05
C ARG A 52 27.28 -0.33 3.20
N GLY A 53 25.96 -0.13 3.27
CA GLY A 53 25.35 1.20 3.42
C GLY A 53 25.62 2.14 2.25
N ILE A 54 25.77 1.61 1.04
CA ILE A 54 26.01 2.41 -0.17
C ILE A 54 24.74 3.16 -0.59
N VAL A 55 23.58 2.52 -0.51
CA VAL A 55 22.27 3.11 -0.82
C VAL A 55 21.91 4.08 0.32
N ARG A 56 22.00 5.38 0.02
CA ARG A 56 21.69 6.45 0.98
C ARG A 56 20.23 6.87 0.97
N SER A 57 19.55 6.64 -0.14
CA SER A 57 18.16 7.01 -0.31
C SER A 57 17.47 6.14 -1.34
N ILE A 58 16.14 6.06 -1.24
CA ILE A 58 15.28 5.32 -2.18
C ILE A 58 14.08 6.20 -2.52
N SER A 59 13.79 6.32 -3.82
CA SER A 59 12.49 6.77 -4.32
C SER A 59 11.72 5.56 -4.84
N LEU A 60 10.53 5.32 -4.30
CA LEU A 60 9.73 4.13 -4.56
C LEU A 60 8.31 4.52 -4.96
N GLU A 61 7.82 3.91 -6.04
CA GLU A 61 6.41 3.91 -6.42
C GLU A 61 5.82 2.51 -6.27
N VAL A 62 4.63 2.41 -5.69
CA VAL A 62 3.91 1.15 -5.50
C VAL A 62 2.53 1.23 -6.13
N GLY A 63 2.17 0.20 -6.88
CA GLY A 63 0.87 0.10 -7.52
C GLY A 63 0.78 -1.12 -8.44
N PRO A 64 -0.40 -1.39 -9.02
CA PRO A 64 -0.57 -2.51 -9.93
C PRO A 64 -0.11 -2.17 -11.36
N ALA A 65 0.44 -3.17 -12.04
CA ALA A 65 0.48 -3.21 -13.50
C ALA A 65 -0.78 -3.94 -13.99
N THR A 66 -1.68 -3.24 -14.67
CA THR A 66 -2.99 -3.77 -15.11
C THR A 66 -3.48 -3.03 -16.35
N LYS A 67 -4.57 -3.51 -16.95
CA LYS A 67 -5.24 -2.84 -18.06
C LYS A 67 -5.84 -1.51 -17.63
N ASP A 68 -5.52 -0.47 -18.40
CA ASP A 68 -6.16 0.83 -18.28
C ASP A 68 -7.60 0.75 -18.81
N PRO A 69 -8.64 1.06 -18.01
CA PRO A 69 -10.02 1.01 -18.46
C PRO A 69 -10.35 1.94 -19.64
N ALA A 70 -9.58 3.02 -19.83
CA ALA A 70 -9.79 3.97 -20.90
C ALA A 70 -9.17 3.52 -22.23
N THR A 71 -8.08 2.74 -22.19
CA THR A 71 -7.30 2.38 -23.40
C THR A 71 -7.19 0.87 -23.67
N GLY A 72 -7.47 0.02 -22.68
CA GLY A 72 -7.31 -1.44 -22.74
C GLY A 72 -5.85 -1.93 -22.69
N LEU A 73 -4.89 -1.02 -22.69
CA LEU A 73 -3.46 -1.31 -22.69
C LEU A 73 -2.94 -1.54 -21.27
N ASP A 74 -1.93 -2.40 -21.15
CA ASP A 74 -1.29 -2.66 -19.87
C ASP A 74 -0.46 -1.43 -19.47
N ARG A 75 -0.66 -0.94 -18.24
CA ARG A 75 0.00 0.23 -17.68
C ARG A 75 0.22 0.06 -16.19
N PHE A 76 1.26 0.70 -15.67
CA PHE A 76 1.49 0.84 -14.23
C PHE A 76 0.73 2.04 -13.66
N PHE A 77 0.02 1.82 -12.55
CA PHE A 77 -0.76 2.83 -11.84
C PHE A 77 -0.08 3.15 -10.50
N PRO A 78 0.70 4.22 -10.38
CA PRO A 78 1.31 4.58 -9.09
C PRO A 78 0.21 5.00 -8.10
N LEU A 79 0.06 4.24 -7.02
CA LEU A 79 -0.93 4.50 -5.96
C LEU A 79 -0.26 4.97 -4.67
N VAL A 80 1.03 4.68 -4.49
CA VAL A 80 1.89 5.23 -3.44
C VAL A 80 3.18 5.70 -4.09
N ALA A 81 3.69 6.85 -3.69
CA ALA A 81 5.06 7.28 -3.96
C ALA A 81 5.70 7.79 -2.67
N VAL A 82 6.91 7.34 -2.37
CA VAL A 82 7.65 7.69 -1.16
C VAL A 82 9.12 7.86 -1.46
N GLY A 83 9.72 8.89 -0.87
CA GLY A 83 11.16 9.08 -0.78
C GLY A 83 11.60 8.82 0.66
N ALA A 84 12.66 8.04 0.85
CA ALA A 84 13.19 7.76 2.19
C ALA A 84 14.71 7.78 2.16
N SER A 85 15.33 8.52 3.09
CA SER A 85 16.75 8.37 3.37
C SER A 85 16.98 7.16 4.27
N ARG A 86 18.14 6.51 4.12
CA ARG A 86 18.55 5.39 4.97
C ARG A 86 18.55 5.82 6.44
N GLU A 87 19.17 6.95 6.76
CA GLU A 87 19.33 7.45 8.13
C GLU A 87 17.99 7.62 8.84
N GLN A 88 16.99 8.22 8.18
CA GLN A 88 15.66 8.36 8.74
C GLN A 88 14.96 7.01 8.89
N PHE A 89 14.99 6.18 7.84
CA PHE A 89 14.19 4.96 7.79
C PHE A 89 14.67 3.87 8.75
N ILE A 90 15.99 3.68 8.89
CA ILE A 90 16.55 2.66 9.80
C ILE A 90 16.30 2.98 11.28
N GLY A 91 15.95 4.23 11.59
CA GLY A 91 15.59 4.67 12.93
C GLY A 91 14.18 4.24 13.37
N PHE A 92 13.36 3.68 12.47
CA PHE A 92 12.01 3.24 12.80
C PHE A 92 11.99 1.82 13.38
N ASP A 93 11.21 1.63 14.46
CA ASP A 93 10.79 0.30 14.89
C ASP A 93 9.57 -0.15 14.08
N LEU A 94 9.82 -0.84 12.96
CA LEU A 94 8.76 -1.32 12.05
C LEU A 94 7.80 -2.33 12.69
N SER A 95 8.14 -2.92 13.84
CA SER A 95 7.22 -3.83 14.54
C SER A 95 6.07 -3.10 15.26
N ALA A 96 6.24 -1.80 15.50
CA ALA A 96 5.33 -0.96 16.28
C ALA A 96 4.67 0.16 15.45
N VAL A 97 4.84 0.18 14.12
CA VAL A 97 4.27 1.23 13.27
C VAL A 97 2.85 0.95 12.79
N VAL A 98 2.12 2.04 12.52
CA VAL A 98 0.94 2.01 11.64
C VAL A 98 1.41 2.38 10.22
N PRO A 99 1.35 1.46 9.24
CA PRO A 99 2.02 1.65 7.94
C PRO A 99 1.64 2.94 7.22
N VAL A 100 0.35 3.26 7.17
CA VAL A 100 -0.16 4.47 6.51
C VAL A 100 0.35 5.74 7.23
N ALA A 101 0.42 5.74 8.55
CA ALA A 101 0.93 6.87 9.32
C ALA A 101 2.44 7.07 9.10
N THR A 102 3.20 5.98 8.99
CA THR A 102 4.64 6.04 8.64
C THR A 102 4.86 6.64 7.27
N LEU A 103 4.06 6.23 6.27
CA LEU A 103 4.14 6.84 4.93
C LEU A 103 3.80 8.33 4.96
N GLN A 104 2.78 8.74 5.72
CA GLN A 104 2.48 10.16 5.91
C GLN A 104 3.63 10.92 6.58
N HIS A 105 4.25 10.33 7.60
CA HIS A 105 5.42 10.90 8.27
C HIS A 105 6.62 11.06 7.32
N LEU A 106 6.81 10.12 6.39
CA LEU A 106 7.81 10.20 5.32
C LEU A 106 7.45 11.20 4.21
N GLY A 107 6.28 11.85 4.26
CA GLY A 107 5.82 12.76 3.22
C GLY A 107 5.43 12.06 1.92
N ALA A 108 4.99 10.79 2.00
CA ALA A 108 4.54 10.01 0.87
C ALA A 108 3.24 10.57 0.27
N ALA A 109 3.11 10.47 -1.05
CA ALA A 109 1.83 10.61 -1.73
C ALA A 109 1.11 9.26 -1.71
N VAL A 110 -0.12 9.22 -1.21
CA VAL A 110 -0.95 8.00 -1.12
C VAL A 110 -2.30 8.26 -1.76
N SER A 111 -2.74 7.34 -2.63
CA SER A 111 -4.02 7.44 -3.31
C SER A 111 -5.17 7.47 -2.31
N LYS A 112 -6.07 8.44 -2.47
CA LYS A 112 -7.31 8.52 -1.69
C LYS A 112 -8.34 7.47 -2.09
N ASN A 113 -8.16 6.83 -3.25
CA ASN A 113 -9.05 5.79 -3.76
C ASN A 113 -8.26 4.78 -4.60
N ALA A 114 -7.47 3.95 -3.91
CA ALA A 114 -6.64 2.92 -4.52
C ALA A 114 -7.45 1.89 -5.31
N VAL A 115 -8.65 1.53 -4.84
CA VAL A 115 -9.52 0.54 -5.50
C VAL A 115 -9.98 1.03 -6.87
N ALA A 116 -10.22 2.33 -7.03
CA ALA A 116 -10.57 2.92 -8.32
C ALA A 116 -9.35 3.27 -9.19
N LEU A 117 -8.14 2.81 -8.82
CA LEU A 117 -6.89 3.13 -9.51
C LEU A 117 -6.64 4.63 -9.69
N SER A 118 -7.08 5.45 -8.72
CA SER A 118 -6.81 6.90 -8.75
C SER A 118 -5.31 7.13 -8.57
N VAL A 119 -4.62 7.37 -9.68
CA VAL A 119 -3.17 7.61 -9.66
C VAL A 119 -2.83 8.84 -8.84
N ILE A 120 -1.67 8.80 -8.21
CA ILE A 120 -1.08 9.93 -7.52
C ILE A 120 -0.12 10.69 -8.44
N ASP A 121 0.16 11.95 -8.09
CA ASP A 121 1.27 12.70 -8.66
C ASP A 121 2.52 12.52 -7.76
N PRO A 122 3.59 11.84 -8.24
CA PRO A 122 4.81 11.65 -7.47
C PRO A 122 5.67 12.92 -7.39
N GLY A 123 5.36 13.98 -8.14
CA GLY A 123 6.15 15.21 -8.19
C GLY A 123 6.27 15.96 -6.86
N GLY A 124 5.28 15.81 -5.97
CA GLY A 124 5.29 16.42 -4.63
C GLY A 124 6.05 15.62 -3.56
N VAL A 125 6.49 14.40 -3.87
CA VAL A 125 7.22 13.56 -2.93
C VAL A 125 8.66 14.04 -2.84
N ARG A 126 9.14 14.20 -1.60
CA ARG A 126 10.50 14.67 -1.34
C ARG A 126 11.50 13.69 -1.96
N ARG A 127 12.10 14.07 -3.09
CA ARG A 127 13.17 13.28 -3.72
C ARG A 127 14.40 13.40 -2.83
N SER A 128 14.80 12.25 -2.31
CA SER A 128 15.88 12.06 -1.35
C SER A 128 17.22 11.84 -2.04
#